data_AF-A0A8J3BZM4-F1
#
_entry.id   AF-A0A8J3BZM4-F1
#
_cell.length_a   1.000
_cell.length_b   1.000
_cell.length_c   1.000
_cell.angle_alpha   90.00
_cell.angle_beta   90.00
_cell.angle_gamma   90.00
#
_symmetry.space_group_name_H-M   'P 1'
#
loop_
_entity.id
_entity.type
_entity.pdbx_description
1 polymer ?
#
loop_
_entity_poly.entity_id
_entity_poly.type
_entity_poly.pdbx_seq_one_letter_code
_entity_poly.pdbx_strand_id
1 'polypeptide(L)'
;MTAGHGPAGPYRCERDAAAAAMPRAVRALHDAGRVRAGDPERLVRDTIAGHLLHACEDTGMELGDYDRRVLVWLSRGEPATAQVLIGLISRAYQAGVQAAESRSDSRAGDHGRAWLAESAPGLLPTVARPAYADRCPDGGPHLWVGRDGRPASGDDTDRCDACGARRTTENPAARSDSR
;
A
#
# COMPACT_ATOMS: atom_id res chain seq x y z
N MET A 1 -7.32 -24.92 15.80
CA MET A 1 -7.47 -23.45 15.73
C MET A 1 -7.75 -23.09 14.29
N THR A 2 -9.01 -22.90 13.92
CA THR A 2 -9.38 -22.41 12.58
C THR A 2 -9.05 -20.92 12.54
N ALA A 3 -8.11 -20.53 11.68
CA ALA A 3 -7.90 -19.13 11.35
C ALA A 3 -9.24 -18.58 10.88
N GLY A 4 -9.86 -17.73 11.70
CA GLY A 4 -11.14 -17.11 11.37
C GLY A 4 -10.98 -16.37 10.05
N HIS A 5 -11.68 -16.83 9.03
CA HIS A 5 -11.77 -16.09 7.76
C HIS A 5 -12.31 -14.72 8.14
N GLY A 6 -11.50 -13.67 7.95
CA GLY A 6 -11.96 -12.30 8.18
C GLY A 6 -13.27 -12.07 7.42
N PRO A 7 -14.15 -11.18 7.91
CA PRO A 7 -15.43 -10.96 7.26
C PRO A 7 -15.20 -10.70 5.78
N ALA A 8 -15.75 -11.60 4.93
CA ALA A 8 -15.70 -11.43 3.48
C ALA A 8 -16.14 -10.00 3.15
N GLY A 9 -15.47 -9.37 2.18
CA GLY A 9 -15.79 -7.99 1.78
C GLY A 9 -17.30 -7.79 1.54
N PRO A 10 -17.78 -6.55 1.56
CA PRO A 10 -19.22 -6.24 1.52
C PRO A 10 -19.91 -6.73 0.25
N TYR A 11 -19.14 -7.04 -0.80
CA TYR A 11 -19.63 -7.58 -2.07
C TYR A 11 -19.19 -9.03 -2.20
N ARG A 12 -20.14 -9.96 -2.19
CA ARG A 12 -19.89 -11.38 -2.47
C ARG A 12 -20.02 -11.69 -3.96
N CYS A 13 -20.82 -10.91 -4.66
CA CYS A 13 -21.02 -11.01 -6.10
C CYS A 13 -21.17 -9.64 -6.76
N GLU A 14 -21.10 -9.60 -8.09
CA GLU A 14 -21.28 -8.37 -8.88
C GLU A 14 -22.62 -7.69 -8.60
N ARG A 15 -23.68 -8.47 -8.36
CA ARG A 15 -25.01 -7.96 -8.01
C ARG A 15 -24.98 -7.10 -6.74
N ASP A 16 -24.17 -7.48 -5.74
CA ASP A 16 -24.02 -6.71 -4.50
C ASP A 16 -23.35 -5.36 -4.78
N ALA A 17 -22.29 -5.36 -5.59
CA ALA A 17 -21.61 -4.13 -6.00
C ALA A 17 -22.53 -3.23 -6.83
N ALA A 18 -23.25 -3.79 -7.79
CA ALA A 18 -24.24 -3.08 -8.58
C ALA A 18 -25.38 -2.52 -7.70
N ALA A 19 -25.71 -3.14 -6.58
CA ALA A 19 -26.72 -2.64 -5.65
C ALA A 19 -26.21 -1.52 -4.73
N ALA A 20 -24.94 -1.12 -4.77
CA ALA A 20 -24.40 -0.08 -3.88
C ALA A 20 -24.77 1.35 -4.32
N ALA A 21 -24.37 2.33 -3.51
CA ALA A 21 -24.74 3.74 -3.68
C ALA A 21 -24.27 4.34 -5.01
N MET A 22 -23.00 4.16 -5.39
CA MET A 22 -22.49 4.80 -6.61
C MET A 22 -23.13 4.23 -7.89
N PRO A 23 -23.25 2.90 -8.09
CA PRO A 23 -23.96 2.38 -9.25
C PRO A 23 -25.46 2.75 -9.26
N ARG A 24 -26.11 2.95 -8.10
CA ARG A 24 -27.47 3.52 -8.06
C ARG A 24 -27.51 4.96 -8.56
N ALA A 25 -26.53 5.79 -8.19
CA ALA A 25 -26.43 7.17 -8.68
C ALA A 25 -26.26 7.20 -10.20
N VAL A 26 -25.38 6.34 -10.75
CA VAL A 26 -25.22 6.19 -12.21
C VAL A 26 -26.52 5.74 -12.88
N ARG A 27 -27.21 4.72 -12.34
CA ARG A 27 -28.52 4.30 -12.86
C ARG A 27 -29.55 5.42 -12.83
N ALA A 28 -29.62 6.20 -11.75
CA ALA A 28 -30.53 7.33 -11.66
C ALA A 28 -30.28 8.39 -12.76
N LEU A 29 -29.03 8.60 -13.19
CA LEU A 29 -28.73 9.48 -14.33
C LEU A 29 -29.28 8.92 -15.65
N HIS A 30 -29.18 7.61 -15.85
CA HIS A 30 -29.75 6.94 -17.01
C HIS A 30 -31.28 6.97 -16.99
N ASP A 31 -31.90 6.64 -15.86
CA ASP A 31 -33.37 6.62 -15.69
C ASP A 31 -33.97 8.02 -15.88
N ALA A 32 -33.24 9.06 -15.50
CA ALA A 32 -33.63 10.45 -15.73
C ALA A 32 -33.43 10.93 -17.18
N GLY A 33 -32.93 10.08 -18.08
CA GLY A 33 -32.64 10.44 -19.48
C GLY A 33 -31.53 11.47 -19.65
N ARG A 34 -30.68 11.66 -18.63
CA ARG A 34 -29.60 12.66 -18.64
C ARG A 34 -28.36 12.16 -19.39
N VAL A 35 -28.17 10.84 -19.47
CA VAL A 35 -27.03 10.24 -20.14
C VAL A 35 -27.40 9.88 -21.57
N ARG A 36 -26.76 10.53 -22.53
CA ARG A 36 -26.87 10.17 -23.96
C ARG A 36 -25.91 9.03 -24.29
N ALA A 37 -26.15 8.35 -25.42
CA ALA A 37 -25.23 7.33 -25.92
C ALA A 37 -23.80 7.88 -26.01
N GLY A 38 -22.85 7.16 -25.42
CA GLY A 38 -21.44 7.57 -25.36
C GLY A 38 -21.08 8.59 -24.28
N ASP A 39 -22.02 9.02 -23.43
CA ASP A 39 -21.80 9.96 -22.32
C ASP A 39 -20.97 11.20 -22.71
N PRO A 40 -21.42 12.00 -23.71
CA PRO A 40 -20.63 13.11 -24.24
C PRO A 40 -20.35 14.20 -23.20
N GLU A 41 -21.26 14.36 -22.24
CA GLU A 41 -21.15 15.29 -21.11
C GLU A 41 -20.35 14.71 -19.93
N ARG A 42 -19.89 13.45 -20.04
CA ARG A 42 -19.09 12.75 -19.02
C ARG A 42 -19.78 12.63 -17.67
N LEU A 43 -21.11 12.66 -17.62
CA LEU A 43 -21.86 12.65 -16.35
C LEU A 43 -21.64 11.36 -15.57
N VAL A 44 -21.63 10.21 -16.26
CA VAL A 44 -21.38 8.92 -15.61
C VAL A 44 -19.94 8.86 -15.13
N ARG A 45 -19.01 9.24 -16.00
CA ARG A 45 -17.58 9.22 -15.69
C ARG A 45 -17.23 10.13 -14.51
N ASP A 46 -17.72 11.35 -14.50
CA ASP A 46 -17.44 12.34 -13.46
C ASP A 46 -18.10 11.93 -12.14
N THR A 47 -19.28 11.29 -12.19
CA THR A 47 -19.92 10.67 -11.00
C THR A 47 -19.03 9.57 -10.42
N ILE A 48 -18.54 8.64 -11.24
CA ILE A 48 -17.66 7.56 -10.78
C ILE A 48 -16.34 8.13 -10.22
N ALA A 49 -15.73 9.08 -10.92
CA ALA A 49 -14.49 9.73 -10.50
C ALA A 49 -14.67 10.44 -9.15
N GLY A 50 -15.76 11.19 -8.97
CA GLY A 50 -16.08 11.87 -7.72
C GLY A 50 -16.22 10.90 -6.54
N HIS A 51 -16.90 9.77 -6.73
CA HIS A 51 -17.02 8.75 -5.70
C HIS A 51 -15.69 8.06 -5.34
N LEU A 52 -14.82 7.82 -6.33
CA LEU A 52 -13.47 7.27 -6.09
C LEU A 52 -12.59 8.26 -5.31
N LEU A 53 -12.62 9.54 -5.69
CA LEU A 53 -11.88 10.59 -5.00
C LEU A 53 -12.36 10.77 -3.56
N HIS A 54 -13.68 10.84 -3.36
CA HIS A 54 -14.27 10.98 -2.04
C HIS A 54 -13.89 9.80 -1.12
N ALA A 55 -13.87 8.57 -1.64
CA ALA A 55 -13.45 7.40 -0.87
C ALA A 55 -11.99 7.46 -0.40
N CYS A 56 -11.10 8.12 -1.15
CA CYS A 56 -9.71 8.37 -0.74
C CYS A 56 -9.60 9.57 0.22
N GLU A 57 -10.43 10.60 0.04
CA GLU A 57 -10.45 11.76 0.93
C GLU A 57 -11.00 11.39 2.31
N ASP A 58 -12.02 10.53 2.37
CA ASP A 58 -12.60 10.00 3.62
C ASP A 58 -11.61 9.17 4.44
N THR A 59 -10.56 8.62 3.81
CA THR A 59 -9.47 7.91 4.49
C THR A 59 -8.32 8.86 4.88
N GLY A 60 -8.45 10.16 4.62
CA GLY A 60 -7.40 11.14 4.88
C GLY A 60 -6.15 10.93 4.02
N MET A 61 -6.25 10.20 2.90
CA MET A 61 -5.12 10.04 1.99
C MET A 61 -4.83 11.35 1.26
N GLU A 62 -3.59 11.81 1.35
CA GLU A 62 -3.10 12.88 0.48
C GLU A 62 -2.90 12.33 -0.94
N LEU A 63 -3.69 12.83 -1.89
CA LEU A 63 -3.61 12.42 -3.29
C LEU A 63 -2.75 13.41 -4.09
N GLY A 64 -1.67 12.90 -4.68
CA GLY A 64 -0.88 13.64 -5.65
C GLY A 64 -1.55 13.76 -7.01
N ASP A 65 -0.96 14.58 -7.89
CA ASP A 65 -1.51 14.83 -9.23
C ASP A 65 -1.57 13.57 -10.11
N TYR A 66 -0.62 12.65 -9.93
CA TYR A 66 -0.65 11.37 -10.66
C TYR A 66 -1.77 10.47 -10.16
N ASP A 67 -1.99 10.38 -8.84
CA ASP A 67 -3.06 9.57 -8.24
C ASP A 67 -4.42 10.04 -8.72
N ARG A 68 -4.66 11.36 -8.70
CA ARG A 68 -5.90 11.97 -9.21
C ARG A 68 -6.12 11.62 -10.69
N ARG A 69 -5.06 11.67 -11.51
CA ARG A 69 -5.13 11.24 -12.92
C ARG A 69 -5.47 9.76 -13.06
N VAL A 70 -4.90 8.90 -12.22
CA VAL A 70 -5.19 7.46 -12.21
C VAL A 70 -6.64 7.19 -11.80
N LEU A 71 -7.17 7.85 -10.77
CA LEU A 71 -8.58 7.71 -10.37
C LEU A 71 -9.54 8.17 -11.48
N VAL A 72 -9.21 9.27 -12.15
CA VAL A 72 -9.94 9.75 -13.33
C VAL A 72 -9.81 8.80 -14.54
N TRP A 73 -8.72 8.04 -14.65
CA TRP A 73 -8.59 6.98 -15.66
C TRP A 73 -9.44 5.76 -15.29
N LEU A 74 -9.41 5.31 -14.04
CA LEU A 74 -10.21 4.20 -13.52
C LEU A 74 -11.72 4.45 -13.64
N SER A 75 -12.16 5.71 -13.56
CA SER A 75 -13.58 6.10 -13.74
C SER A 75 -14.16 5.76 -15.13
N ARG A 76 -13.33 5.36 -16.10
CA ARG A 76 -13.77 4.90 -17.43
C ARG A 76 -14.27 3.45 -17.42
N GLY A 77 -14.02 2.71 -16.35
CA GLY A 77 -14.46 1.31 -16.21
C GLY A 77 -15.94 1.19 -15.85
N GLU A 78 -16.38 -0.05 -15.65
CA GLU A 78 -17.75 -0.34 -15.25
C GLU A 78 -18.05 0.16 -13.83
N PRO A 79 -19.27 0.69 -13.56
CA PRO A 79 -19.64 1.19 -12.23
C PRO A 79 -19.49 0.13 -11.12
N ALA A 80 -19.83 -1.13 -11.40
CA ALA A 80 -19.69 -2.21 -10.42
C ALA A 80 -18.21 -2.41 -10.02
N THR A 81 -17.31 -2.41 -10.99
CA THR A 81 -15.85 -2.53 -10.76
C THR A 81 -15.32 -1.35 -9.94
N ALA A 82 -15.69 -0.12 -10.29
CA ALA A 82 -15.28 1.05 -9.52
C ALA A 82 -15.83 1.04 -8.07
N GLN A 83 -17.05 0.52 -7.86
CA GLN A 83 -17.59 0.33 -6.52
C GLN A 83 -16.81 -0.68 -5.68
N VAL A 84 -16.34 -1.77 -6.31
CA VAL A 84 -15.47 -2.75 -5.64
C VAL A 84 -14.16 -2.08 -5.20
N LEU A 85 -13.57 -1.23 -6.04
CA LEU A 85 -12.36 -0.47 -5.70
C LEU A 85 -12.59 0.46 -4.50
N ILE A 86 -13.69 1.21 -4.45
CA ILE A 86 -14.07 2.03 -3.29
C ILE A 86 -14.09 1.18 -2.02
N GLY A 87 -14.80 0.04 -2.06
CA GLY A 87 -14.87 -0.85 -0.91
C GLY A 87 -13.51 -1.45 -0.50
N LEU A 88 -12.61 -1.71 -1.45
CA LEU A 88 -11.26 -2.19 -1.18
C LEU A 88 -10.42 -1.12 -0.47
N ILE A 89 -10.44 0.12 -0.97
CA ILE A 89 -9.72 1.26 -0.39
C ILE A 89 -10.15 1.46 1.07
N SER A 90 -11.46 1.56 1.33
CA SER A 90 -11.97 1.75 2.68
C SER A 90 -11.57 0.62 3.63
N ARG A 91 -11.61 -0.64 3.19
CA ARG A 91 -11.20 -1.78 4.04
C ARG A 91 -9.71 -1.81 4.31
N ALA A 92 -8.89 -1.55 3.29
CA ALA A 92 -7.45 -1.52 3.44
C ALA A 92 -7.03 -0.44 4.45
N TYR A 93 -7.66 0.74 4.38
CA TYR A 93 -7.45 1.80 5.35
C TYR A 93 -7.83 1.37 6.78
N GLN A 94 -9.05 0.85 6.97
CA GLN A 94 -9.51 0.42 8.30
C GLN A 94 -8.63 -0.68 8.90
N ALA A 95 -8.20 -1.65 8.08
CA ALA A 95 -7.27 -2.69 8.52
C ALA A 95 -5.90 -2.09 8.92
N GLY A 96 -5.42 -1.07 8.19
CA GLY A 96 -4.19 -0.36 8.53
C GLY A 96 -4.28 0.38 9.87
N VAL A 97 -5.40 1.06 10.14
CA VAL A 97 -5.68 1.74 11.41
C VAL A 97 -5.69 0.76 12.57
N GLN A 98 -6.47 -0.33 12.46
CA GLN A 98 -6.56 -1.36 13.50
C GLN A 98 -5.21 -2.03 13.80
N ALA A 99 -4.41 -2.28 12.76
CA ALA A 99 -3.07 -2.83 12.90
C ALA A 99 -2.10 -1.84 13.59
N ALA A 100 -2.27 -0.53 13.38
CA ALA A 100 -1.47 0.49 14.06
C ALA A 100 -1.82 0.58 15.56
N GLU A 101 -3.11 0.57 15.90
CA GLU A 101 -3.59 0.58 17.29
C GLU A 101 -3.11 -0.66 18.06
N SER A 102 -3.25 -1.85 17.46
CA SER A 102 -2.81 -3.11 18.07
C SER A 102 -1.30 -3.15 18.36
N ARG A 103 -0.49 -2.48 17.52
CA ARG A 103 0.96 -2.33 17.73
C ARG A 103 1.27 -1.36 18.88
N SER A 104 0.51 -0.27 19.02
CA SER A 104 0.66 0.68 20.12
C SER A 104 0.34 0.05 21.47
N ASP A 105 -0.75 -0.73 21.55
CA ASP A 105 -1.16 -1.42 22.78
C ASP A 105 -0.11 -2.46 23.22
N SER A 106 0.43 -3.21 22.26
CA SER A 106 1.47 -4.21 22.51
C SER A 106 2.76 -3.56 23.05
N ARG A 107 3.13 -2.38 22.54
CA ARG A 107 4.32 -1.66 22.99
C ARG A 107 4.15 -1.05 24.39
N ALA A 108 2.94 -0.60 24.74
CA ALA A 108 2.63 -0.12 26.09
C ALA A 108 2.69 -1.25 27.14
N GLY A 109 2.29 -2.47 26.77
CA GLY A 109 2.33 -3.64 27.65
C GLY A 109 3.75 -4.16 27.95
N ASP A 110 4.69 -4.00 27.02
CA ASP A 110 6.07 -4.53 27.15
C ASP A 110 6.99 -3.61 27.97
N HIS A 111 6.78 -2.29 27.92
CA HIS A 111 7.59 -1.32 28.67
C HIS A 111 7.31 -1.30 30.19
N GLY A 112 6.20 -1.91 30.66
CA GLY A 112 5.87 -2.00 32.08
C GLY A 112 6.54 -3.15 32.84
N ARG A 113 7.08 -4.17 32.16
CA ARG A 113 7.66 -5.36 32.81
C ARG A 113 9.19 -5.44 32.78
N ALA A 114 9.84 -4.80 31.81
CA ALA A 114 11.30 -4.84 31.71
C ALA A 114 12.02 -3.83 32.63
N TRP A 115 11.39 -2.69 32.98
CA TRP A 115 12.09 -1.62 33.72
C TRP A 115 12.16 -1.84 35.24
N LEU A 116 11.35 -2.73 35.82
CA LEU A 116 11.40 -3.03 37.26
C LEU A 116 12.36 -4.17 37.64
N ALA A 117 12.95 -4.88 36.66
CA ALA A 117 13.85 -6.01 36.94
C ALA A 117 15.35 -5.64 36.90
N GLU A 118 15.73 -4.47 36.38
CA GLU A 118 17.14 -4.23 36.02
C GLU A 118 17.60 -2.81 36.39
N SER A 119 17.47 -2.47 37.67
CA SER A 119 18.34 -1.47 38.31
C SER A 119 19.58 -2.15 38.89
N ALA A 120 20.37 -2.82 38.04
CA ALA A 120 21.71 -3.28 38.38
C ALA A 120 22.71 -2.32 37.71
N PRO A 121 23.42 -1.47 38.48
CA PRO A 121 24.42 -0.58 37.91
C PRO A 121 25.67 -1.37 37.53
N GLY A 122 25.96 -1.43 36.23
CA GLY A 122 27.31 -1.76 35.74
C GLY A 122 27.34 -2.92 34.78
N LEU A 123 27.15 -2.62 33.49
CA LEU A 123 27.84 -3.16 32.31
C LEU A 123 26.96 -2.85 31.10
N LEU A 124 27.35 -1.85 30.31
CA LEU A 124 26.66 -1.56 29.04
C LEU A 124 26.93 -2.71 28.06
N PRO A 125 25.90 -3.43 27.57
CA PRO A 125 26.11 -4.36 26.48
C PRO A 125 26.40 -3.58 25.20
N THR A 126 27.54 -3.85 24.58
CA THR A 126 27.86 -3.45 23.21
C THR A 126 26.91 -4.17 22.28
N VAL A 127 25.75 -3.57 21.97
CA VAL A 127 24.83 -4.11 20.97
C VAL A 127 25.46 -3.91 19.59
N ALA A 128 25.90 -5.01 19.00
CA ALA A 128 26.33 -5.06 17.61
C ALA A 128 25.15 -4.64 16.72
N ARG A 129 25.33 -3.56 15.96
CA ARG A 129 24.37 -3.10 14.95
C ARG A 129 24.07 -4.25 13.98
N PRO A 130 22.81 -4.64 13.77
CA PRO A 130 22.48 -5.58 12.71
C PRO A 130 22.82 -4.93 11.37
N ALA A 131 23.61 -5.64 10.57
CA ALA A 131 23.89 -5.31 9.17
C ALA A 131 22.64 -5.61 8.32
N TYR A 132 21.61 -4.77 8.43
CA TYR A 132 20.52 -4.72 7.46
C TYR A 132 20.55 -3.34 6.80
N ALA A 133 21.31 -3.25 5.72
CA ALA A 133 21.45 -2.06 4.89
C ALA A 133 20.84 -2.31 3.50
N ASP A 134 19.64 -2.90 3.45
CA ASP A 134 18.91 -3.18 2.18
C ASP A 134 17.80 -2.15 1.89
N ARG A 135 17.83 -0.98 2.52
CA ARG A 135 16.97 0.15 2.13
C ARG A 135 17.81 1.41 1.94
N CYS A 136 17.50 2.15 0.88
CA CYS A 136 17.97 3.51 0.71
C CYS A 136 17.48 4.40 1.88
N PRO A 137 18.21 5.48 2.21
CA PRO A 137 17.85 6.40 3.30
C PRO A 137 16.46 7.04 3.15
N ASP A 138 15.91 7.05 1.94
CA ASP A 138 14.59 7.56 1.59
C ASP A 138 13.45 6.52 1.75
N GLY A 139 13.77 5.28 2.13
CA GLY A 139 12.80 4.21 2.34
C GLY A 139 12.23 3.59 1.05
N GLY A 140 12.72 3.97 -0.13
CA GLY A 140 12.30 3.41 -1.41
C GLY A 140 12.95 2.06 -1.73
N PRO A 141 12.35 1.23 -2.62
CA PRO A 141 13.01 0.04 -3.15
C PRO A 141 14.22 0.44 -4.01
N HIS A 142 15.33 -0.29 -3.90
CA HIS A 142 16.52 -0.06 -4.72
C HIS A 142 16.21 -0.25 -6.20
N LEU A 143 16.18 0.84 -6.97
CA LEU A 143 16.27 0.80 -8.43
C LEU A 143 17.75 0.67 -8.81
N TRP A 144 18.10 -0.49 -9.35
CA TRP A 144 19.44 -0.78 -9.85
C TRP A 144 19.49 -0.45 -11.34
N VAL A 145 20.48 0.34 -11.73
CA VAL A 145 20.66 0.76 -13.11
C VAL A 145 21.99 0.21 -13.61
N GLY A 146 21.99 -0.26 -14.86
CA GLY A 146 23.19 -0.77 -15.51
C GLY A 146 24.22 0.34 -15.69
N ARG A 147 25.48 -0.06 -15.94
CA ARG A 147 26.59 0.88 -16.18
C ARG A 147 26.34 1.85 -17.34
N ASP A 148 25.42 1.50 -18.24
CA ASP A 148 25.00 2.26 -19.41
C ASP A 148 23.77 3.18 -19.16
N GLY A 149 23.27 3.26 -17.93
CA GLY A 149 22.14 4.13 -17.57
C GLY A 149 20.76 3.58 -17.96
N ARG A 150 20.67 2.31 -18.37
CA ARG A 150 19.40 1.65 -18.70
C ARG A 150 18.89 0.77 -17.54
N PRO A 151 17.56 0.61 -17.39
CA PRO A 151 16.98 -0.28 -16.39
C PRO A 151 17.49 -1.70 -16.61
N ALA A 152 18.11 -2.27 -15.59
CA ALA A 152 18.88 -3.51 -15.72
C ALA A 152 17.96 -4.73 -15.93
N SER A 153 18.33 -5.58 -16.89
CA SER A 153 17.75 -6.92 -17.06
C SER A 153 18.86 -7.96 -16.93
N GLY A 154 19.04 -8.53 -15.74
CA GLY A 154 20.03 -9.61 -15.47
C GLY A 154 21.14 -9.23 -14.47
N ASP A 155 21.91 -10.25 -14.06
CA ASP A 155 22.89 -10.32 -12.95
C ASP A 155 24.04 -9.28 -12.93
N ASP A 156 24.05 -8.32 -13.85
CA ASP A 156 25.14 -7.38 -14.06
C ASP A 156 24.83 -6.01 -13.40
N THR A 157 24.61 -6.01 -12.07
CA THR A 157 24.29 -4.79 -11.30
C THR A 157 25.23 -4.56 -10.12
N ASP A 158 26.09 -3.54 -10.24
CA ASP A 158 27.08 -3.20 -9.23
C ASP A 158 26.80 -1.89 -8.48
N ARG A 159 25.73 -1.13 -8.80
CA ARG A 159 25.50 0.18 -8.16
C ARG A 159 24.03 0.62 -8.09
N CYS A 160 23.64 1.16 -6.94
CA CYS A 160 22.34 1.79 -6.73
C CYS A 160 22.39 3.26 -7.15
N ASP A 161 21.42 3.71 -7.96
CA ASP A 161 21.38 5.09 -8.47
C ASP A 161 21.09 6.14 -7.40
N ALA A 162 20.27 5.79 -6.41
CA ALA A 162 19.84 6.73 -5.38
C ALA A 162 20.94 7.07 -4.35
N CYS A 163 21.79 6.10 -4.00
CA CYS A 163 22.79 6.27 -2.94
C CYS A 163 24.23 5.92 -3.34
N GLY A 164 24.46 5.44 -4.56
CA GLY A 164 25.78 5.05 -5.06
C GLY A 164 26.37 3.79 -4.42
N ALA A 165 25.61 3.10 -3.56
CA ALA A 165 26.03 1.88 -2.88
C ALA A 165 26.30 0.74 -3.88
N ARG A 166 27.39 -0.01 -3.67
CA ARG A 166 27.70 -1.20 -4.46
C ARG A 166 27.16 -2.44 -3.78
N ARG A 167 26.68 -3.40 -4.58
CA ARG A 167 26.24 -4.71 -4.08
C ARG A 167 27.49 -5.53 -3.77
N THR A 168 27.79 -5.78 -2.50
CA THR A 168 28.86 -6.72 -2.13
C THR A 168 28.31 -8.14 -2.25
N THR A 169 28.54 -8.81 -3.38
CA THR A 169 28.15 -10.21 -3.58
C THR A 169 29.08 -11.20 -2.87
N GLU A 170 30.11 -10.72 -2.16
CA GLU A 170 30.99 -11.57 -1.37
C GLU A 170 30.23 -12.13 -0.16
N ASN A 171 29.76 -13.37 -0.29
CA ASN A 171 29.22 -14.17 0.79
C ASN A 171 30.31 -14.39 1.88
N PRO A 172 30.17 -13.80 3.08
CA PRO A 172 31.18 -13.92 4.13
C PRO A 172 31.32 -15.35 4.67
N ALA A 173 30.38 -16.26 4.37
CA ALA A 173 30.44 -17.66 4.81
C ALA A 173 31.41 -18.54 4.00
N ALA A 174 31.98 -18.05 2.89
CA ALA A 174 32.84 -18.87 2.02
C ALA A 174 34.34 -18.89 2.42
N ARG A 175 34.72 -18.31 3.58
CA ARG A 175 36.15 -18.14 3.97
C ARG A 175 36.65 -19.01 5.12
N SER A 176 35.86 -19.93 5.68
CA SER A 176 36.25 -20.67 6.89
C SER A 176 36.89 -22.06 6.72
N ASP A 177 36.92 -22.66 5.52
CA ASP A 177 37.49 -24.01 5.33
C ASP A 177 38.74 -24.00 4.44
N SER A 178 39.87 -23.53 4.97
CA SER A 178 41.20 -23.73 4.38
C SER A 178 42.30 -23.54 5.43
N ARG A 179 42.46 -24.48 6.37
CA ARG A 179 43.71 -24.71 7.11
C ARG A 179 43.86 -26.17 7.48
#